data_AF-I9JDW5-F1
#
_entry.id   AF-I9JDW5-F1
#
_cell.length_a   1.000
_cell.length_b   1.000
_cell.length_c   1.000
_cell.angle_alpha   90.00
_cell.angle_beta   90.00
_cell.angle_gamma   90.00
#
_symmetry.space_group_name_H-M   'P 1'
#
loop_
_entity.id
_entity.type
_entity.pdbx_description
1 polymer ?
#
loop_
_entity_poly.entity_id
_entity_poly.type
_entity_poly.pdbx_seq_one_letter_code
_entity_poly.pdbx_strand_id
1 'polypeptide(L)'
;MAFIHNLLLILERGIGEVMFQNNAFSGLLMLIGIFLNSWQMGTLAVCGNIISILTAYFSGYKYDDIKNGLYRFNGTLAGITVGVFLQLSVEGLIMLIIASALSTWIAYFFCQQRLISGFTVPFILAVWGMLGVCS
;
A
#
# COMPACT_ATOMS: atom_id res chain seq x y z
N MET A 1 -11.62 -18.18 14.06
CA MET A 1 -10.28 -18.52 13.53
C MET A 1 -10.13 -18.21 12.05
N ALA A 2 -11.06 -18.64 11.18
CA ALA A 2 -10.96 -18.42 9.71
C ALA A 2 -10.86 -16.95 9.27
N PHE A 3 -11.54 -16.02 9.96
CA PHE A 3 -11.52 -14.59 9.60
C PHE A 3 -10.13 -13.95 9.71
N ILE A 4 -9.42 -14.17 10.81
CA ILE A 4 -8.08 -13.61 11.06
C ILE A 4 -7.08 -14.17 10.06
N HIS A 5 -7.17 -15.46 9.76
CA HIS A 5 -6.31 -16.09 8.75
C HIS A 5 -6.52 -15.49 7.36
N ASN A 6 -7.78 -15.27 6.96
CA ASN A 6 -8.08 -14.62 5.69
C ASN A 6 -7.55 -13.18 5.65
N LEU A 7 -7.66 -12.42 6.73
CA LEU A 7 -7.13 -11.06 6.80
C LEU A 7 -5.60 -11.03 6.67
N LEU A 8 -4.89 -11.95 7.33
CA LEU A 8 -3.44 -12.09 7.21
C LEU A 8 -3.01 -12.40 5.78
N LEU A 9 -3.66 -13.38 5.13
CA LEU A 9 -3.37 -13.72 3.73
C LEU A 9 -3.59 -12.53 2.79
N ILE A 10 -4.63 -11.74 3.04
CA ILE A 10 -4.94 -10.53 2.26
C ILE A 10 -3.85 -9.47 2.43
N LEU A 11 -3.40 -9.22 3.66
CA LEU A 11 -2.32 -8.29 3.96
C LEU A 11 -1.00 -8.72 3.31
N GLU A 12 -0.61 -9.97 3.52
CA GLU A 12 0.64 -10.53 2.99
C GLU A 12 0.65 -10.51 1.46
N ARG A 13 -0.42 -10.92 0.80
CA ARG A 13 -0.52 -10.81 -0.67
C ARG A 13 -0.36 -9.37 -1.15
N GLY A 14 -0.94 -8.39 -0.45
CA GLY A 14 -0.77 -6.98 -0.78
C GLY A 14 0.69 -6.52 -0.75
N ILE A 15 1.50 -7.07 0.17
CA ILE A 15 2.94 -6.78 0.25
C ILE A 15 3.71 -7.52 -0.87
N GLY A 16 3.35 -8.78 -1.15
CA GLY A 16 3.96 -9.55 -2.25
C GLY A 16 3.73 -8.91 -3.63
N GLU A 17 2.57 -8.30 -3.83
CA GLU A 17 2.21 -7.58 -5.06
C GLU A 17 3.10 -6.36 -5.35
N VAL A 18 3.89 -5.86 -4.37
CA VAL A 18 4.93 -4.84 -4.63
C VAL A 18 5.90 -5.31 -5.73
N MET A 19 6.17 -6.62 -5.79
CA MET A 19 6.99 -7.27 -6.83
C MET A 19 6.15 -8.14 -7.78
N PHE A 20 4.85 -7.84 -7.89
CA PHE A 20 3.88 -8.58 -8.70
C PHE A 20 3.75 -10.06 -8.33
N GLN A 21 3.89 -10.37 -7.04
CA GLN A 21 3.73 -11.72 -6.51
C GLN A 21 2.40 -11.87 -5.76
N ASN A 22 1.40 -12.49 -6.39
CA ASN A 22 0.10 -12.80 -5.77
C ASN A 22 0.21 -14.03 -4.86
N ASN A 23 1.17 -14.02 -3.95
CA ASN A 23 1.49 -15.11 -3.04
C ASN A 23 1.76 -14.54 -1.64
N ALA A 24 0.97 -14.99 -0.66
CA ALA A 24 1.09 -14.56 0.72
C ALA A 24 2.46 -14.91 1.31
N PHE A 25 3.03 -16.07 0.96
CA PHE A 25 4.35 -16.48 1.44
C PHE A 25 5.46 -15.54 0.93
N SER A 26 5.41 -15.14 -0.34
CA SER A 26 6.34 -14.14 -0.88
C SER A 26 6.23 -12.81 -0.14
N GLY A 27 5.00 -12.36 0.13
CA GLY A 27 4.76 -11.14 0.90
C GLY A 27 5.24 -11.22 2.35
N LEU A 28 5.08 -12.37 3.00
CA LEU A 28 5.59 -12.63 4.34
C LEU A 28 7.13 -12.56 4.36
N LEU A 29 7.81 -13.20 3.41
CA LEU A 29 9.27 -13.14 3.31
C LEU A 29 9.77 -11.70 3.06
N MET A 30 9.07 -10.95 2.20
CA MET A 30 9.36 -9.53 1.99
C MET A 30 9.16 -8.72 3.26
N LEU A 31 8.06 -8.93 3.98
CA LEU A 31 7.77 -8.23 5.22
C LEU A 31 8.82 -8.52 6.30
N ILE A 32 9.24 -9.78 6.43
CA ILE A 32 10.35 -10.18 7.31
C ILE A 32 11.62 -9.42 6.92
N GLY A 33 11.96 -9.37 5.62
CA GLY A 33 13.13 -8.62 5.14
C GLY A 33 13.08 -7.13 5.51
N ILE A 34 11.91 -6.50 5.41
CA ILE A 34 11.72 -5.10 5.83
C ILE A 34 11.91 -4.95 7.35
N PHE A 35 11.31 -5.84 8.15
CA PHE A 35 11.45 -5.81 9.62
C PHE A 35 12.88 -6.06 10.11
N LEU A 36 13.64 -6.91 9.42
CA LEU A 36 15.06 -7.13 9.70
C LEU A 36 15.90 -5.87 9.45
N ASN A 37 15.50 -5.04 8.48
CA ASN A 37 16.14 -3.77 8.20
C ASN A 37 15.73 -2.67 9.20
N SER A 38 14.43 -2.50 9.45
CA SER A 38 13.90 -1.53 10.40
C SER A 38 12.49 -1.90 10.84
N TRP A 39 12.28 -1.95 12.15
CA TRP A 39 10.96 -2.20 12.71
C TRP A 39 9.97 -1.08 12.37
N GLN A 40 10.42 0.18 12.34
CA GLN A 40 9.59 1.33 11.96
C GLN A 40 9.13 1.21 10.51
N MET A 41 10.03 0.84 9.60
CA MET A 41 9.67 0.69 8.19
C MET A 41 8.68 -0.45 7.97
N GLY A 42 8.87 -1.58 8.67
CA GLY A 42 7.95 -2.71 8.64
C GLY A 42 6.54 -2.34 9.12
N THR A 43 6.44 -1.60 10.24
CA THR A 43 5.13 -1.15 10.76
C THR A 43 4.46 -0.16 9.81
N LEU A 44 5.19 0.82 9.27
CA LEU A 44 4.64 1.80 8.33
C LEU A 44 4.18 1.15 7.02
N ALA A 45 4.92 0.17 6.50
CA ALA A 45 4.55 -0.60 5.32
C ALA A 45 3.21 -1.35 5.51
N VAL A 46 3.03 -1.97 6.68
CA VAL A 46 1.77 -2.63 7.05
C VAL A 46 0.64 -1.60 7.22
N CYS A 47 0.89 -0.48 7.88
CA CYS A 47 -0.10 0.59 8.04
C CYS A 47 -0.56 1.14 6.70
N GLY A 48 0.35 1.43 5.77
CA GLY A 48 0.00 1.91 4.43
C GLY A 48 -0.82 0.90 3.62
N ASN A 49 -0.54 -0.40 3.77
CA ASN A 49 -1.37 -1.46 3.19
C ASN A 49 -2.78 -1.47 3.78
N ILE A 50 -2.91 -1.38 5.12
CA ILE A 50 -4.21 -1.33 5.81
C ILE A 50 -5.02 -0.11 5.34
N ILE A 51 -4.40 1.07 5.26
CA ILE A 51 -5.05 2.29 4.76
C ILE A 51 -5.55 2.06 3.32
N SER A 52 -4.75 1.43 2.47
CA SER A 52 -5.16 1.10 1.10
C SER A 52 -6.32 0.12 1.03
N ILE A 53 -6.37 -0.88 1.92
CA ILE A 53 -7.52 -1.79 2.02
C ILE A 53 -8.79 -1.00 2.36
N LEU A 54 -8.70 -0.12 3.36
CA LEU A 54 -9.84 0.70 3.79
C LEU A 54 -10.28 1.64 2.65
N THR A 55 -9.35 2.33 2.01
CA THR A 55 -9.66 3.23 0.90
C THR A 55 -10.26 2.48 -0.29
N ALA A 56 -9.76 1.29 -0.64
CA ALA A 56 -10.31 0.47 -1.70
C ALA A 56 -11.75 0.03 -1.39
N TYR A 57 -12.01 -0.36 -0.14
CA TYR A 57 -13.36 -0.70 0.33
C TYR A 57 -14.32 0.48 0.20
N PHE A 58 -13.93 1.67 0.69
CA PHE A 58 -14.76 2.87 0.60
C PHE A 58 -14.91 3.41 -0.83
N SER A 59 -13.93 3.17 -1.71
CA SER A 59 -13.99 3.60 -3.12
C SER A 59 -14.84 2.69 -4.00
N GLY A 60 -15.32 1.56 -3.48
CA GLY A 60 -16.19 0.63 -4.20
C GLY A 60 -15.46 -0.35 -5.13
N TYR A 61 -14.21 -0.70 -4.83
CA TYR A 61 -13.52 -1.78 -5.55
C TYR A 61 -14.31 -3.09 -5.45
N LYS A 62 -14.22 -3.92 -6.50
CA LYS A 62 -14.77 -5.28 -6.42
C LYS A 62 -14.04 -6.09 -5.36
N TYR A 63 -14.79 -6.92 -4.65
CA TYR A 63 -14.24 -7.76 -3.59
C TYR A 63 -13.10 -8.66 -4.09
N ASP A 64 -13.22 -9.22 -5.29
CA ASP A 64 -12.18 -10.07 -5.88
C ASP A 64 -10.90 -9.28 -6.18
N ASP A 65 -11.02 -8.03 -6.62
CA ASP A 65 -9.87 -7.16 -6.89
C ASP A 65 -9.13 -6.82 -5.59
N ILE A 66 -9.89 -6.50 -4.53
CA ILE A 66 -9.35 -6.33 -3.18
C ILE A 66 -8.67 -7.64 -2.75
N LYS A 67 -9.33 -8.80 -2.85
CA LYS A 67 -8.79 -10.08 -2.39
C LYS A 67 -7.47 -10.46 -3.09
N ASN A 68 -7.34 -10.13 -4.37
CA ASN A 68 -6.14 -10.39 -5.18
C ASN A 68 -5.00 -9.40 -4.94
N GLY A 69 -5.18 -8.38 -4.09
CA GLY A 69 -4.12 -7.43 -3.77
C GLY A 69 -3.93 -6.32 -4.79
N LEU A 70 -4.84 -6.20 -5.76
CA LEU A 70 -4.70 -5.25 -6.86
C LEU A 70 -4.52 -3.82 -6.33
N TYR A 71 -3.35 -3.27 -6.63
CA TYR A 71 -2.93 -1.89 -6.37
C TYR A 71 -2.84 -1.44 -4.90
N ARG A 72 -3.04 -2.33 -3.92
CA ARG A 72 -2.85 -2.01 -2.48
C ARG A 72 -1.39 -1.87 -2.09
N PHE A 73 -0.50 -2.50 -2.86
CA PHE A 73 0.94 -2.36 -2.72
C PHE A 73 1.40 -0.89 -2.86
N ASN A 74 0.61 -0.03 -3.50
CA ASN A 74 0.92 1.41 -3.61
C ASN A 74 0.95 2.08 -2.22
N GLY A 75 0.06 1.71 -1.29
CA GLY A 75 0.17 2.20 0.09
C GLY A 75 1.28 1.54 0.88
N THR A 76 1.61 0.27 0.61
CA THR A 76 2.82 -0.36 1.19
C THR A 76 4.06 0.44 0.82
N LEU A 77 4.21 0.81 -0.45
CA LEU A 77 5.30 1.66 -0.94
C LEU A 77 5.27 3.07 -0.32
N ALA A 78 4.09 3.66 -0.14
CA ALA A 78 3.94 4.92 0.60
C ALA A 78 4.46 4.80 2.04
N GLY A 79 4.12 3.71 2.72
CA GLY A 79 4.62 3.38 4.05
C GLY A 79 6.13 3.26 4.13
N ILE A 80 6.71 2.52 3.19
CA ILE A 80 8.17 2.38 3.08
C ILE A 80 8.81 3.74 2.82
N THR A 81 8.25 4.54 1.91
CA THR A 81 8.77 5.88 1.57
C THR A 81 8.79 6.80 2.77
N VAL A 82 7.72 6.85 3.56
CA VAL A 82 7.69 7.61 4.81
C VAL A 82 8.75 7.08 5.77
N GLY A 83 8.90 5.78 5.92
CA GLY A 83 9.92 5.19 6.79
C GLY A 83 11.37 5.41 6.34
N VAL A 84 11.61 5.64 5.04
CA VAL A 84 12.94 5.93 4.48
C VAL A 84 13.27 7.42 4.54
N PHE A 85 12.35 8.28 4.11
CA PHE A 85 12.64 9.68 3.81
C PHE A 85 12.14 10.66 4.87
N LEU A 86 11.19 10.25 5.71
CA LEU A 86 10.59 11.12 6.72
C LEU A 86 10.92 10.62 8.12
N GLN A 87 10.99 11.56 9.06
CA GLN A 87 11.06 11.21 10.47
C GLN A 87 9.70 10.69 10.93
N LEU A 88 9.69 9.80 11.92
CA LEU A 88 8.46 9.30 12.52
C LEU A 88 7.83 10.41 13.40
N SER A 89 7.16 11.34 12.73
CA SER A 89 6.49 12.49 13.31
C SER A 89 4.99 12.48 12.95
N VAL A 90 4.22 13.36 13.58
CA VAL A 90 2.80 13.54 13.24
C VAL A 90 2.63 13.90 11.76
N GLU A 91 3.50 14.74 11.21
CA GLU A 91 3.49 15.11 9.79
C GLU A 91 3.77 13.91 8.88
N GLY A 92 4.75 13.07 9.23
CA GLY A 92 5.05 11.84 8.50
C GLY A 92 3.88 10.86 8.50
N LEU A 93 3.15 10.74 9.62
CA LEU A 93 1.96 9.90 9.72
C LEU A 93 0.77 10.47 8.93
N ILE A 94 0.59 11.79 8.91
CA ILE A 94 -0.42 12.44 8.06
C ILE A 94 -0.09 12.17 6.59
N MET A 95 1.17 12.33 6.19
CA MET A 95 1.60 12.01 4.83
C MET A 95 1.38 10.54 4.50
N LEU A 96 1.69 9.60 5.39
CA LEU A 96 1.40 8.18 5.20
C LEU A 96 -0.07 7.96 4.81
N ILE A 97 -0.98 8.54 5.59
CA ILE A 97 -2.42 8.37 5.40
C ILE A 97 -2.85 8.95 4.05
N ILE A 98 -2.45 10.18 3.76
CA ILE A 98 -2.84 10.88 2.53
C ILE A 98 -2.24 10.19 1.30
N ALA A 99 -0.93 9.87 1.29
CA ALA A 99 -0.30 9.16 0.16
C ALA A 99 -0.94 7.80 -0.10
N SER A 100 -1.16 7.00 0.95
CA SER A 100 -1.72 5.66 0.81
C SER A 100 -3.15 5.71 0.27
N ALA A 101 -3.97 6.61 0.80
CA ALA A 101 -5.35 6.79 0.34
C ALA A 101 -5.39 7.36 -1.09
N LEU A 102 -4.63 8.43 -1.37
CA LEU A 102 -4.61 9.07 -2.67
C LEU A 102 -4.08 8.12 -3.75
N SER A 103 -3.02 7.37 -3.48
CA SER A 103 -2.48 6.37 -4.41
C SER A 103 -3.49 5.26 -4.71
N THR A 104 -4.23 4.78 -3.71
CA THR A 104 -5.29 3.78 -3.92
C THR A 104 -6.45 4.33 -4.74
N TRP A 105 -6.82 5.59 -4.52
CA TRP A 105 -7.87 6.26 -5.28
C TRP A 105 -7.45 6.54 -6.73
N ILE A 106 -6.21 6.98 -6.97
CA ILE A 106 -5.67 7.11 -8.32
C ILE A 106 -5.66 5.74 -9.00
N ALA A 107 -5.20 4.68 -8.34
CA ALA A 107 -5.22 3.34 -8.90
C ALA A 107 -6.63 2.88 -9.30
N TYR A 108 -7.65 3.26 -8.53
CA TYR A 108 -9.04 2.95 -8.83
C TYR A 108 -9.47 3.58 -10.13
N PHE A 109 -9.15 4.86 -10.29
CA PHE A 109 -9.45 5.61 -11.48
C PHE A 109 -8.83 4.96 -12.73
N PHE A 110 -7.55 4.55 -12.64
CA PHE A 110 -6.88 3.82 -13.72
C PHE A 110 -7.59 2.49 -14.03
N CYS A 111 -7.99 1.74 -12.99
CA CYS A 111 -8.71 0.48 -13.15
C CYS A 111 -10.07 0.66 -13.87
N GLN A 112 -10.77 1.77 -13.60
CA GLN A 112 -12.06 2.07 -14.22
C GLN A 112 -11.95 2.45 -15.70
N GLN A 113 -10.87 3.12 -16.10
CA GLN A 113 -10.63 3.47 -17.50
C GLN A 113 -10.34 2.25 -18.37
N ARG A 114 -9.84 1.15 -17.79
CA ARG A 114 -9.46 -0.12 -18.47
C ARG A 114 -8.44 0.00 -19.62
N LEU A 115 -7.87 1.18 -19.85
CA LEU A 115 -6.93 1.44 -20.94
C LEU A 115 -5.48 1.09 -20.56
N ILE A 116 -5.10 1.26 -19.29
CA ILE A 116 -3.71 1.16 -18.84
C ILE A 116 -3.66 0.61 -17.40
N SER A 117 -2.77 -0.34 -17.13
CA SER A 117 -2.48 -0.79 -15.77
C SER A 117 -1.68 0.28 -15.02
N GLY A 118 -2.20 0.75 -13.88
CA GLY A 118 -1.55 1.81 -13.11
C GLY A 118 -0.19 1.41 -12.51
N PHE A 119 0.03 0.11 -12.25
CA PHE A 119 1.24 -0.38 -11.57
C PHE A 119 1.61 0.50 -10.36
N THR A 120 2.85 1.01 -10.30
CA THR A 120 3.37 1.91 -9.26
C THR A 120 3.16 3.40 -9.57
N VAL A 121 2.58 3.76 -10.72
CA VAL A 121 2.32 5.16 -11.10
C VAL A 121 1.43 5.87 -10.07
N PRO A 122 0.34 5.27 -9.56
CA PRO A 122 -0.48 5.89 -8.51
C PRO A 122 0.31 6.27 -7.25
N PHE A 123 1.24 5.41 -6.82
CA PHE A 123 2.14 5.69 -5.71
C PHE A 123 3.09 6.87 -6.03
N ILE A 124 3.74 6.84 -7.20
CA ILE A 124 4.70 7.88 -7.61
C ILE A 124 3.99 9.25 -7.66
N LEU A 125 2.83 9.33 -8.30
CA LEU A 125 2.06 10.57 -8.40
C LEU A 125 1.61 11.09 -7.03
N ALA A 126 1.16 10.20 -6.14
CA ALA A 126 0.73 10.60 -4.80
C ALA A 126 1.90 11.16 -3.97
N VAL A 127 3.05 10.48 -3.97
CA VAL A 127 4.22 10.92 -3.20
C VAL A 127 4.83 12.19 -3.78
N TRP A 128 5.04 12.26 -5.10
CA TRP A 128 5.60 13.46 -5.72
C TRP A 128 4.67 14.66 -5.56
N GLY A 129 3.36 14.46 -5.70
CA GLY A 129 2.37 15.50 -5.47
C GLY A 129 2.46 16.07 -4.06
N MET A 130 2.57 15.22 -3.04
CA MET A 130 2.68 15.71 -1.66
C MET A 130 4.05 16.33 -1.36
N LEU A 131 5.16 15.72 -1.79
CA LEU A 131 6.48 16.30 -1.58
C LEU A 131 6.63 17.66 -2.27
N GLY A 132 6.08 17.80 -3.47
CA GLY A 132 6.04 19.08 -4.20
C GLY A 132 5.13 20.14 -3.56
N VAL A 133 4.11 19.75 -2.79
CA VAL A 133 3.25 20.67 -2.03
C VAL A 133 3.88 21.08 -0.69
N CYS A 134 4.72 20.21 -0.11
CA CYS A 134 5.39 20.44 1.16
C CYS A 134 6.79 21.09 1.03
N SER A 135 7.25 21.41 -0.19
CA SER A 135 8.51 22.13 -0.47
C SER A 135 8.27 23.59 -0.82
#